data_AF-A0A7S3UTH9-F1
#
_entry.id   AF-A0A7S3UTH9-F1
#
_cell.length_a   1.000
_cell.length_b   1.000
_cell.length_c   1.000
_cell.angle_alpha   90.00
_cell.angle_beta   90.00
_cell.angle_gamma   90.00
#
_symmetry.space_group_name_H-M   'P 1'
#
loop_
_entity.id
_entity.type
_entity.pdbx_description
1 polymer ?
#
loop_
_entity_poly.entity_id
_entity_poly.type
_entity_poly.pdbx_seq_one_letter_code
_entity_poly.pdbx_strand_id
1 'polypeptide(L)'
;AAAVAPVVPLRGGAAGASFVNQYNLQKYILYCAQQTNGGLRDKPGKGRDFYHTCYNLSGLSVAQHVLAERPVVFGDPSNLLVRENMCFLRRSTPWTVAFFPRSIILFGVT
;
A
#
# COMPACT_ATOMS: atom_id res chain seq x y z
N ALA A 1 -22.25 -14.31 -15.59
CA ALA A 1 -21.56 -13.42 -16.53
C ALA A 1 -21.12 -12.17 -15.76
N ALA A 2 -19.87 -12.15 -15.29
CA ALA A 2 -19.34 -11.05 -14.49
C ALA A 2 -19.00 -9.88 -15.42
N ALA A 3 -19.56 -8.70 -15.12
CA ALA A 3 -19.36 -7.50 -15.90
C ALA A 3 -17.87 -7.11 -15.86
N VAL A 4 -17.23 -7.15 -17.04
CA VAL A 4 -15.94 -6.50 -17.28
C VAL A 4 -16.16 -5.02 -16.99
N ALA A 5 -15.51 -4.50 -15.96
CA ALA A 5 -15.58 -3.07 -15.65
C ALA A 5 -15.13 -2.27 -16.88
N PRO A 6 -15.90 -1.26 -17.32
CA PRO A 6 -15.56 -0.49 -18.50
C PRO A 6 -14.23 0.23 -18.29
N VAL A 7 -13.40 0.27 -19.33
CA VAL A 7 -12.27 1.20 -19.42
C VAL A 7 -12.85 2.61 -19.32
N VAL A 8 -12.80 3.20 -18.12
CA VAL A 8 -13.31 4.55 -17.87
C VAL A 8 -12.45 5.54 -18.69
N PRO A 9 -13.08 6.38 -19.53
CA PRO A 9 -12.34 7.32 -20.37
C PRO A 9 -11.70 8.41 -19.50
N LEU A 10 -10.48 8.80 -19.88
CA LEU A 10 -9.72 9.91 -19.31
C LEU A 10 -10.47 11.24 -19.52
N ARG A 11 -11.45 11.55 -18.69
CA ARG A 11 -12.13 12.85 -18.74
C ARG A 11 -11.42 13.81 -17.80
N GLY A 12 -10.70 14.76 -18.40
CA GLY A 12 -9.98 15.82 -17.72
C GLY A 12 -10.89 16.67 -16.83
N GLY A 13 -10.50 16.77 -15.57
CA GLY A 13 -10.89 17.79 -14.62
C GLY A 13 -9.65 18.06 -13.76
N ALA A 14 -9.24 19.31 -13.66
CA ALA A 14 -8.01 19.73 -13.00
C ALA A 14 -8.01 19.36 -11.50
N ALA A 15 -7.43 18.20 -11.16
CA ALA A 15 -7.07 17.79 -9.81
C ALA A 15 -5.69 17.11 -9.92
N GLY A 16 -4.74 17.61 -9.11
CA GLY A 16 -3.29 17.45 -9.31
C GLY A 16 -2.84 16.12 -9.91
N ALA A 17 -2.10 16.19 -11.03
CA ALA A 17 -1.44 15.02 -11.57
C ALA A 17 -0.51 14.43 -10.49
N SER A 18 -0.84 13.26 -9.95
CA SER A 18 0.12 12.54 -9.12
C SER A 18 1.31 12.19 -10.00
N PHE A 19 2.51 12.50 -9.50
CA PHE A 19 3.76 12.06 -10.12
C PHE A 19 3.90 10.52 -10.12
N VAL A 20 3.01 9.79 -9.43
CA VAL A 20 3.00 8.33 -9.33
C VAL A 20 1.76 7.76 -10.03
N ASN A 21 1.97 6.73 -10.85
CA ASN A 21 0.87 5.94 -11.38
C ASN A 21 0.32 4.99 -10.29
N GLN A 22 -0.82 5.37 -9.70
CA GLN A 22 -1.47 4.65 -8.60
C GLN A 22 -1.73 3.18 -8.93
N TYR A 23 -2.28 2.88 -10.11
CA TYR A 23 -2.63 1.51 -10.50
C TYR A 23 -1.40 0.62 -10.65
N ASN A 24 -0.31 1.14 -11.21
CA ASN A 24 0.91 0.36 -11.38
C ASN A 24 1.57 0.05 -10.04
N LEU A 25 1.54 1.00 -9.08
CA LEU A 25 2.05 0.77 -7.73
C LEU A 25 1.24 -0.31 -7.00
N GLN A 26 -0.10 -0.23 -7.06
CA GLN A 26 -0.95 -1.26 -6.46
C GLN A 26 -0.71 -2.65 -7.07
N LYS A 27 -0.60 -2.73 -8.41
CA LYS A 27 -0.28 -3.98 -9.12
C LYS A 27 1.07 -4.56 -8.68
N TYR A 28 2.10 -3.74 -8.57
CA TYR A 28 3.42 -4.20 -8.15
C TYR A 28 3.37 -4.79 -6.74
N ILE A 29 2.73 -4.09 -5.80
CA ILE A 29 2.64 -4.54 -4.41
C ILE A 29 1.87 -5.88 -4.32
N LEU A 30 0.73 -5.98 -4.99
CA LEU A 30 -0.11 -7.17 -4.94
C LEU A 30 0.52 -8.38 -5.67
N TYR A 31 1.15 -8.18 -6.83
CA TYR A 31 1.69 -9.30 -7.61
C TYR A 31 3.14 -9.64 -7.30
N CYS A 32 3.99 -8.67 -6.99
CA CYS A 32 5.44 -8.89 -6.88
C CYS A 32 5.93 -8.94 -5.43
N ALA A 33 5.37 -8.07 -4.57
CA ALA A 33 5.81 -7.92 -3.19
C ALA A 33 5.16 -8.91 -2.21
N GLN A 34 4.02 -9.51 -2.54
CA GLN A 34 3.38 -10.50 -1.67
C GLN A 34 4.14 -11.84 -1.61
N GLN A 35 4.10 -12.48 -0.44
CA GLN A 35 4.52 -13.85 -0.23
C GLN A 35 3.30 -14.74 0.03
N THR A 36 3.32 -15.96 -0.49
CA THR A 36 2.23 -16.94 -0.35
C THR A 36 1.95 -17.28 1.12
N ASN A 37 2.99 -17.30 1.95
CA ASN A 37 2.87 -17.58 3.38
C ASN A 37 2.62 -16.30 4.23
N GLY A 38 2.26 -15.18 3.59
CA GLY A 38 2.03 -13.89 4.23
C GLY A 38 3.29 -13.00 4.34
N GLY A 39 3.07 -11.71 4.62
CA GLY A 39 4.10 -10.68 4.64
C GLY A 39 4.48 -10.18 3.24
N LEU A 40 5.20 -9.05 3.18
CA LEU A 40 5.69 -8.47 1.94
C LEU A 40 7.22 -8.33 1.94
N ARG A 41 7.77 -8.28 0.73
CA ARG A 41 9.21 -8.18 0.43
C ARG A 41 9.49 -6.99 -0.48
N ASP A 42 10.77 -6.65 -0.65
CA ASP A 42 11.25 -5.67 -1.62
C ASP A 42 10.85 -6.05 -3.06
N LYS A 43 11.34 -7.21 -3.52
CA LYS A 43 11.21 -7.69 -4.89
C LYS A 43 11.26 -9.22 -4.98
N PRO A 44 10.86 -9.80 -6.14
CA PRO A 44 10.97 -11.23 -6.37
C PRO A 44 12.37 -11.78 -6.06
N GLY A 45 12.43 -12.91 -5.36
CA GLY A 45 13.68 -13.56 -4.94
C GLY A 45 14.27 -13.03 -3.62
N LYS A 46 13.67 -12.02 -2.98
CA LYS A 46 14.04 -11.60 -1.61
C LYS A 46 13.09 -12.18 -0.56
N GLY A 47 13.63 -12.31 0.66
CA GLY A 47 12.85 -12.73 1.83
C GLY A 47 11.87 -11.63 2.26
N ARG A 48 10.82 -12.03 2.98
CA ARG A 48 9.91 -11.09 3.65
C ARG A 48 10.56 -10.56 4.92
N ASP A 49 10.20 -9.33 5.27
CA ASP A 49 10.50 -8.76 6.59
C ASP A 49 9.41 -7.77 7.01
N PHE A 50 9.44 -7.36 8.27
CA PHE A 50 8.45 -6.43 8.83
C PHE A 50 8.56 -5.03 8.24
N TYR A 51 9.77 -4.62 7.86
CA TYR A 51 10.02 -3.30 7.28
C TYR A 51 9.30 -3.16 5.93
N HIS A 52 9.56 -4.07 4.99
CA HIS A 52 8.93 -4.08 3.68
C HIS A 52 7.43 -4.36 3.78
N THR A 53 7.00 -5.19 4.74
CA THR A 53 5.57 -5.38 5.01
C THR A 53 4.89 -4.05 5.35
N CYS A 54 5.44 -3.30 6.31
CA CYS A 54 4.90 -2.01 6.71
C CYS A 54 4.89 -1.00 5.55
N TYR A 55 6.03 -0.78 4.90
CA TYR A 55 6.14 0.27 3.88
C TYR A 55 5.39 -0.05 2.59
N ASN A 56 5.29 -1.32 2.19
CA ASN A 56 4.43 -1.68 1.06
C ASN A 56 2.95 -1.45 1.40
N LEU A 57 2.47 -1.79 2.60
CA LEU A 57 1.08 -1.54 3.00
C LEU A 57 0.79 -0.04 3.11
N SER A 58 1.70 0.74 3.70
CA SER A 58 1.56 2.20 3.75
C SER A 58 1.54 2.80 2.34
N GLY A 59 2.44 2.37 1.45
CA GLY A 59 2.45 2.79 0.04
C GLY A 59 1.19 2.39 -0.72
N LEU A 60 0.65 1.20 -0.44
CA LEU A 60 -0.60 0.72 -1.03
C LEU A 60 -1.78 1.59 -0.61
N SER A 61 -1.91 1.90 0.69
CA SER A 61 -2.94 2.81 1.18
C SER A 61 -2.81 4.19 0.54
N VAL A 62 -1.60 4.77 0.52
CA VAL A 62 -1.38 6.08 -0.12
C VAL A 62 -1.81 6.03 -1.59
N ALA A 63 -1.44 4.99 -2.34
CA ALA A 63 -1.83 4.83 -3.74
C ALA A 63 -3.35 4.74 -3.94
N GLN A 64 -4.09 4.22 -2.96
CA GLN A 64 -5.56 4.13 -3.00
C GLN A 64 -6.23 5.49 -2.70
N HIS A 65 -5.60 6.36 -1.90
CA HIS A 65 -6.26 7.55 -1.32
C HIS A 65 -5.69 8.91 -1.77
N VAL A 66 -4.68 8.95 -2.67
CA VAL A 66 -3.88 10.17 -2.93
C VAL A 66 -4.56 11.26 -3.79
N LEU A 67 -5.39 10.90 -4.76
CA LEU A 67 -5.91 11.85 -5.76
C LEU A 67 -7.43 12.04 -5.75
N ALA A 68 -8.16 11.09 -5.20
CA ALA A 68 -9.61 11.03 -5.35
C ALA A 68 -10.31 11.14 -4.00
N GLU A 69 -11.46 11.81 -4.00
CA GLU A 69 -12.37 11.85 -2.84
C GLU A 69 -12.81 10.43 -2.42
N ARG A 70 -12.82 9.50 -3.39
CA ARG A 70 -13.12 8.09 -3.20
C ARG A 70 -11.86 7.26 -3.43
N PRO A 71 -11.64 6.20 -2.63
CA PRO A 71 -10.49 5.35 -2.82
C PRO A 71 -10.52 4.63 -4.17
N VAL A 72 -9.38 4.56 -4.83
CA VAL A 72 -9.18 3.81 -6.07
C VAL A 72 -8.52 2.48 -5.71
N VAL A 73 -9.24 1.38 -5.88
CA VAL A 73 -8.77 0.04 -5.51
C VAL A 73 -8.55 -0.80 -6.77
N PHE A 74 -7.38 -1.41 -6.88
CA PHE A 74 -7.07 -2.40 -7.90
C PHE A 74 -7.47 -3.80 -7.44
N GLY A 75 -8.27 -4.50 -8.25
CA GLY A 75 -8.70 -5.87 -7.98
C GLY A 75 -9.92 -5.94 -7.07
N ASP A 76 -9.91 -6.88 -6.13
CA ASP A 76 -11.04 -7.10 -5.22
C ASP A 76 -11.23 -5.90 -4.26
N PRO A 77 -12.47 -5.46 -4.00
CA PRO A 77 -12.76 -4.43 -3.01
C PRO A 77 -12.21 -4.74 -1.60
N SER A 78 -11.98 -6.01 -1.26
CA SER A 78 -11.35 -6.42 0.00
C SER A 78 -9.91 -5.91 0.16
N ASN A 79 -9.26 -5.49 -0.93
CA ASN A 79 -7.91 -4.93 -0.89
C ASN A 79 -7.87 -3.47 -0.41
N LEU A 80 -9.03 -2.87 -0.11
CA LEU A 80 -9.09 -1.51 0.40
C LEU A 80 -8.46 -1.42 1.79
N LEU A 81 -7.40 -0.64 1.90
CA LEU A 81 -6.78 -0.33 3.19
C LEU A 81 -7.36 0.96 3.77
N VAL A 82 -7.25 1.07 5.11
CA VAL A 82 -7.55 2.31 5.82
C VAL A 82 -6.67 3.44 5.29
N ARG A 83 -7.20 4.66 5.28
CA ARG A 83 -6.46 5.83 4.81
C ARG A 83 -5.32 6.14 5.77
N GLU A 84 -4.09 6.00 5.29
CA GLU A 84 -2.91 6.31 6.08
C GLU A 84 -2.68 7.82 6.16
N ASN A 85 -2.29 8.30 7.34
CA ASN A 85 -1.93 9.69 7.54
C ASN A 85 -0.48 9.91 7.10
N MET A 86 -0.27 10.52 5.93
CA MET A 86 1.06 10.75 5.33
C MET A 86 2.06 11.43 6.29
N CYS A 87 1.58 12.32 7.17
CA CYS A 87 2.40 12.99 8.18
C CYS A 87 3.01 12.03 9.22
N PHE A 88 2.36 10.89 9.47
CA PHE A 88 2.85 9.86 10.39
C PHE A 88 4.07 9.14 9.81
N LEU A 89 4.08 8.90 8.49
CA LEU A 89 5.23 8.32 7.80
C LEU A 89 6.44 9.28 7.78
N ARG A 90 6.22 10.60 7.63
CA ARG A 90 7.29 11.61 7.63
C ARG A 90 7.99 11.77 8.98
N ARG A 91 7.30 11.49 10.10
CA ARG A 91 7.93 11.47 11.44
C ARG A 91 8.60 10.14 11.76
N SER A 92 8.41 9.13 10.91
CA SER A 92 8.96 7.79 11.10
C SER A 92 10.22 7.64 10.25
N THR A 93 11.35 8.23 10.69
CA THR A 93 12.74 7.73 10.53
C THR A 93 13.77 8.81 10.92
N PRO A 94 14.93 8.44 11.48
CA PRO A 94 15.69 7.22 11.17
C PRO A 94 15.84 6.24 12.35
N TRP A 95 15.66 4.96 12.06
CA TRP A 95 15.97 3.78 12.91
C TRP A 95 15.03 3.37 14.05
N THR A 96 13.74 3.69 14.02
CA THR A 96 12.81 3.00 14.96
C THR A 96 11.47 2.69 14.30
N VAL A 97 11.29 1.39 14.11
CA VAL A 97 10.07 0.59 14.00
C VAL A 97 8.74 1.37 14.00
N ALA A 98 7.97 1.16 12.94
CA ALA A 98 6.57 1.54 12.82
C ALA A 98 5.78 1.07 14.06
N PHE A 99 5.27 2.04 14.82
CA PHE A 99 4.39 1.81 15.95
C PHE A 99 2.95 1.67 15.42
N PHE A 100 2.47 0.44 15.28
CA PHE A 100 1.04 0.17 15.08
C PHE A 100 0.40 -0.06 16.46
N PRO A 101 -0.65 0.68 16.86
CA PRO A 101 -1.19 0.54 18.20
C PRO A 101 -2.00 -0.74 18.33
N ARG A 102 -1.71 -1.46 19.42
CA ARG A 102 -2.40 -2.62 20.00
C ARG A 102 -1.98 -4.01 19.47
N SER A 103 -1.11 -4.60 20.30
CA SER A 103 -1.00 -6.03 20.59
C SER A 103 -0.01 -6.81 19.74
N ILE A 104 1.26 -6.83 20.15
CA ILE A 104 2.04 -8.06 20.38
C ILE A 104 3.37 -7.71 21.08
N ILE A 105 3.72 -8.59 22.01
CA ILE A 105 4.74 -8.47 23.05
C ILE A 105 6.15 -8.50 22.43
N LEU A 106 7.00 -7.54 22.80
CA LEU A 106 8.44 -7.60 22.53
C LEU A 106 9.11 -8.42 23.64
N PHE A 107 9.33 -9.72 23.41
CA PHE A 107 10.28 -10.48 24.21
C PHE A 107 11.63 -10.48 23.51
N GLY A 108 12.66 -9.99 24.22
CA GLY A 108 14.03 -10.50 24.16
C GLY A 108 14.91 -10.06 23.00
N VAL A 109 15.77 -9.08 23.27
CA VAL A 109 17.17 -9.11 22.80
C VAL A 109 18.01 -9.14 24.07
N THR A 110 18.87 -10.15 24.17
CA THR A 110 19.86 -10.50 25.22
C THR A 110 20.14 -9.47 26.32
#